data_AF-A0ABD5SR23-F1
#
_entry.id   AF-A0ABD5SR23-F1
#
_cell.length_a   1.000
_cell.length_b   1.000
_cell.length_c   1.000
_cell.angle_alpha   90.00
_cell.angle_beta   90.00
_cell.angle_gamma   90.00
#
_symmetry.space_group_name_H-M   'P 1'
#
loop_
_entity.id
_entity.type
_entity.pdbx_description
1 polymer ?
#
loop_
_entity_poly.entity_id
_entity_poly.type
_entity_poly.pdbx_seq_one_letter_code
_entity_poly.pdbx_strand_id
1 'polypeptide(L)' 'MTLITDIRLRRILDSRGNPTVEADVVTESGGFGRAAAPSGASTGEYEAVE' A
#
# COMPACT_ATOMS: atom_id res chain seq x y z
N MET A 1 -0.47 -0.59 -22.32
CA MET A 1 0.66 -1.48 -21.94
C MET A 1 0.66 -1.55 -20.42
N THR A 2 0.75 -2.74 -19.81
CA THR A 2 0.61 -2.90 -18.34
C THR A 2 1.95 -2.89 -17.59
N LEU A 3 3.06 -2.61 -18.26
CA LEU A 3 4.38 -2.47 -17.63
C LEU A 3 4.36 -1.32 -16.61
N ILE A 4 4.80 -1.62 -15.39
CA ILE A 4 4.94 -0.63 -14.32
C ILE A 4 6.21 0.20 -14.57
N THR A 5 6.09 1.52 -14.45
CA THR A 5 7.19 2.47 -14.68
C THR A 5 7.58 3.27 -13.44
N ASP A 6 6.65 3.46 -12.49
CA ASP A 6 6.91 4.18 -11.25
C ASP A 6 6.10 3.59 -10.09
N ILE A 7 6.71 3.55 -8.90
CA ILE A 7 6.06 3.17 -7.64
C ILE A 7 6.47 4.18 -6.57
N ARG A 8 5.51 4.81 -5.91
CA ARG A 8 5.76 5.76 -4.82
C ARG A 8 5.06 5.34 -3.55
N LEU A 9 5.82 5.31 -2.45
CA LEU A 9 5.32 4.97 -1.13
C LEU A 9 5.22 6.22 -0.25
N ARG A 10 4.22 6.24 0.62
CA ARG A 10 4.06 7.27 1.66
C ARG A 10 3.47 6.67 2.92
N ARG A 11 3.81 7.27 4.06
CA ARG A 11 3.18 6.95 5.35
C ARG A 11 1.89 7.75 5.48
N ILE A 12 0.80 7.07 5.84
CA ILE A 12 -0.51 7.64 6.14
C ILE A 12 -1.00 7.13 7.50
N LEU A 13 -2.18 7.57 7.94
CA LEU A 13 -2.87 7.02 9.11
C LEU A 13 -4.04 6.16 8.67
N ASP A 14 -4.27 5.04 9.34
CA ASP A 14 -5.46 4.21 9.16
C ASP A 14 -6.68 4.79 9.92
N SER A 15 -7.81 4.08 9.89
CA SER A 15 -9.04 4.50 10.57
C SER A 15 -8.94 4.54 12.10
N ARG A 16 -7.90 3.94 12.70
CA ARG A 16 -7.62 3.94 14.14
C ARG A 16 -6.53 4.96 14.52
N GLY A 17 -5.99 5.70 13.54
CA GLY A 17 -4.90 6.66 13.75
C GLY A 17 -3.51 6.02 13.82
N ASN A 18 -3.38 4.75 13.46
CA ASN A 18 -2.08 4.07 13.42
C ASN A 18 -1.36 4.36 12.09
N PRO A 19 -0.04 4.58 12.09
CA PRO A 19 0.72 4.69 10.86
C PRO A 19 0.60 3.42 9.99
N THR A 20 0.31 3.59 8.69
CA THR A 20 0.35 2.53 7.67
C THR A 20 0.96 3.05 6.36
N VAL A 21 1.11 2.19 5.36
CA VAL A 21 1.70 2.49 4.04
C VAL A 21 0.64 2.62 2.95
N GLU A 22 0.82 3.58 2.07
CA GLU A 22 0.07 3.74 0.82
C GLU A 22 1.03 3.74 -0.36
N ALA A 23 0.65 3.05 -1.44
CA ALA A 23 1.39 2.93 -2.68
C ALA A 23 0.61 3.54 -3.85
N ASP A 24 1.28 4.38 -4.63
CA ASP A 24 0.88 4.76 -5.98
C ASP A 24 1.67 3.96 -7.00
N VAL A 25 1.01 3.48 -8.05
CA VAL A 25 1.62 2.75 -9.17
C VAL A 25 1.23 3.41 -10.48
N VAL A 26 2.22 3.64 -11.35
CA VAL A 26 2.02 4.15 -12.71
C VAL A 26 2.48 3.12 -13.74
N THR A 27 1.70 2.93 -14.81
CA THR A 27 2.09 2.10 -15.95
C THR A 27 2.56 2.93 -17.14
N GLU A 28 3.28 2.30 -18.07
CA GLU A 28 3.79 2.92 -19.28
C GLU A 28 2.70 3.57 -20.15
N SER A 29 1.48 3.01 -20.16
CA SER A 29 0.34 3.64 -20.85
C SER A 29 -0.42 4.67 -20.00
N GLY A 30 0.18 5.17 -18.92
CA GLY A 30 -0.40 6.20 -18.05
C GLY A 30 -1.49 5.68 -17.10
N GLY A 31 -1.62 4.37 -16.91
CA GLY A 31 -2.52 3.82 -15.90
C GLY A 31 -2.07 4.22 -14.51
N PHE A 32 -3.01 4.52 -13.61
CA PHE A 32 -2.74 4.93 -12.24
C PHE A 32 -3.57 4.09 -11.26
N GLY A 33 -2.93 3.59 -10.21
CA GLY A 33 -3.59 2.91 -9.10
C GLY A 33 -3.01 3.36 -7.76
N ARG A 34 -3.89 3.49 -6.76
CA ARG A 34 -3.53 3.80 -5.38
C ARG A 34 -4.16 2.79 -4.44
N ALA A 35 -3.38 2.28 -3.50
CA ALA A 35 -3.87 1.37 -2.47
C ALA A 35 -3.13 1.60 -1.14
N ALA A 36 -3.86 1.49 -0.03
CA ALA A 36 -3.33 1.50 1.31
C ALA A 36 -3.37 0.10 1.92
N ALA A 37 -2.33 -0.28 2.66
CA ALA A 37 -2.34 -1.53 3.43
C ALA A 37 -3.24 -1.36 4.67
N PRO A 38 -4.15 -2.31 4.96
CA PRO A 38 -4.82 -2.34 6.26
C PRO A 38 -3.79 -2.60 7.37
N SER A 39 -4.03 -2.09 8.57
CA SER A 39 -3.26 -2.48 9.77
C SER A 39 -4.14 -3.37 10.65
N GLY A 40 -3.74 -4.62 10.83
CA GLY A 40 -4.42 -5.56 11.71
C GLY A 40 -4.29 -5.16 13.19
N ALA A 41 -5.22 -5.60 14.06
CA ALA A 41 -4.94 -5.64 15.50
C ALA A 41 -4.43 -7.02 15.94
N SER A 42 -4.69 -8.04 15.12
CA SER A 42 -4.23 -9.41 15.30
C SER A 42 -2.73 -9.47 15.05
N THR A 43 -2.06 -10.32 15.81
CA THR A 43 -0.66 -10.70 15.58
C THR A 43 -0.58 -12.22 15.68
N GLY A 44 -1.28 -12.91 14.79
CA GLY A 44 -1.27 -14.36 14.74
C GLY A 44 0.14 -14.89 14.42
N GLU A 45 0.52 -16.03 15.00
CA GLU A 45 1.87 -16.61 14.85
C GLU A 45 2.28 -16.87 13.39
N TYR A 46 1.30 -17.08 12.50
CA TYR A 46 1.52 -17.37 11.08
C TYR A 46 1.04 -16.25 10.15
N GLU A 47 0.72 -15.07 10.67
CA GLU A 47 0.36 -13.91 9.85
C GLU A 47 1.61 -13.28 9.21
N ALA A 48 1.44 -12.70 8.03
CA ALA A 48 2.51 -11.90 7.42
C ALA A 48 2.78 -10.67 8.30
N VAL A 49 4.06 -10.37 8.53
CA VAL A 49 4.48 -9.23 9.37
C VAL A 49 4.39 -7.93 8.56
N GLU A 50 3.81 -6.90 9.17
CA GLU A 50 3.63 -5.55 8.63
C GLU A 50 4.91 -4.69 8.67
#